data_AF-A0A117M091-F1
#
_entry.id   AF-A0A117M091-F1
#
_cell.length_a   1.000
_cell.length_b   1.000
_cell.length_c   1.000
_cell.angle_alpha   90.00
_cell.angle_beta   90.00
_cell.angle_gamma   90.00
#
_symmetry.space_group_name_H-M   'P 1'
#
loop_
_entity.id
_entity.type
_entity.pdbx_description
1 polymer ?
#
loop_
_entity_poly.entity_id
_entity_poly.type
_entity_poly.pdbx_seq_one_letter_code
_entity_poly.pdbx_strand_id
1 'polypeptide(L)'
;MAEEAKQKSGEKVYTFQDIQFNEANKTMAILACIPIIGLILLFVEKDDKFVRYMGAQFTIAGGVSLVLSILLVIPILNILIAIVAWIYGMAVFVFMILAMVKSSQGERFDLPVISKYALQLMAKV
;
A
#
# COMPACT_ATOMS: atom_id res chain seq x y z
N MET A 1 9.29 -30.73 -2.80
CA MET A 1 7.91 -31.10 -2.39
C MET A 1 7.75 -31.51 -0.92
N ALA A 2 8.81 -31.51 -0.09
CA ALA A 2 8.67 -31.70 1.38
C ALA A 2 9.26 -30.55 2.21
N GLU A 3 9.89 -29.55 1.57
CA GLU A 3 10.55 -28.42 2.25
C GLU A 3 9.70 -27.14 2.28
N GLU A 4 8.67 -27.05 1.44
CA GLU A 4 7.74 -25.91 1.39
C GLU A 4 6.65 -25.96 2.47
N ALA A 5 6.62 -27.01 3.29
CA ALA A 5 5.53 -27.30 4.22
C ALA A 5 5.86 -27.03 5.71
N LYS A 6 7.00 -26.41 6.04
CA LYS A 6 7.42 -26.25 7.47
C LYS A 6 7.86 -24.86 7.94
N GLN A 7 7.75 -23.81 7.15
CA GLN A 7 8.03 -22.43 7.61
C GLN A 7 6.85 -21.48 7.34
N LYS A 8 5.93 -21.35 8.31
CA LYS A 8 5.24 -20.13 8.77
C LYS A 8 4.09 -20.50 9.72
N SER A 9 4.41 -21.15 10.82
CA SER A 9 3.45 -21.57 11.86
C SER A 9 3.02 -20.41 12.80
N GLY A 10 2.86 -19.19 12.29
CA GLY A 10 2.49 -18.03 13.14
C GLY A 10 2.28 -16.70 12.43
N GLU A 11 2.48 -16.63 11.10
CA GLU A 11 2.26 -15.40 10.32
C GLU A 11 0.83 -15.41 9.77
N LYS A 12 0.01 -14.41 10.11
CA LYS A 12 -1.37 -14.30 9.59
C LYS A 12 -1.30 -14.08 8.08
N VAL A 13 -1.67 -15.10 7.30
CA VAL A 13 -1.74 -14.99 5.83
C VAL A 13 -3.03 -14.28 5.46
N TYR A 14 -2.94 -13.01 5.07
CA TYR A 14 -4.08 -12.23 4.58
C TYR A 14 -4.37 -12.57 3.12
N THR A 15 -5.63 -12.85 2.80
CA THR A 15 -6.10 -13.02 1.43
C THR A 15 -6.97 -11.84 0.99
N PHE A 16 -7.15 -11.69 -0.32
CA PHE A 16 -8.06 -10.70 -0.87
C PHE A 16 -9.53 -10.95 -0.46
N GLN A 17 -9.92 -12.17 -0.10
CA GLN A 17 -11.28 -12.40 0.41
C GLN A 17 -11.48 -11.82 1.82
N ASP A 18 -10.43 -11.69 2.61
CA ASP A 18 -10.51 -11.19 3.99
C ASP A 18 -10.72 -9.66 4.08
N ILE A 19 -10.45 -8.95 2.99
CA ILE A 19 -10.41 -7.49 2.95
C ILE A 19 -11.74 -6.99 2.40
N GLN A 20 -12.73 -6.95 3.30
CA GLN A 20 -14.09 -6.51 3.04
C GLN A 20 -14.27 -5.05 3.43
N PHE A 21 -14.96 -4.28 2.59
CA PHE A 21 -15.27 -2.89 2.89
C PHE A 21 -16.22 -2.79 4.10
N ASN A 22 -15.94 -1.82 4.97
CA ASN A 22 -16.76 -1.51 6.12
C ASN A 22 -17.22 -0.04 6.04
N GLU A 23 -18.53 0.17 5.99
CA GLU A 23 -19.12 1.50 5.83
C GLU A 23 -18.84 2.41 7.03
N ALA A 24 -18.79 1.85 8.25
CA ALA A 24 -18.51 2.62 9.47
C ALA A 24 -17.14 3.32 9.43
N ASN A 25 -16.18 2.71 8.73
CA ASN A 25 -14.79 3.15 8.67
C ASN A 25 -14.41 3.76 7.31
N LYS A 26 -15.40 4.06 6.48
CA LYS A 26 -15.23 4.63 5.13
C LYS A 26 -14.30 5.83 5.09
N THR A 27 -14.47 6.78 6.02
CA THR A 27 -13.62 7.97 6.09
C THR A 27 -12.16 7.61 6.37
N MET A 28 -11.93 6.66 7.29
CA MET A 28 -10.57 6.19 7.58
C MET A 28 -9.95 5.48 6.38
N ALA A 29 -10.74 4.74 5.60
CA ALA A 29 -10.26 4.08 4.40
C ALA A 29 -9.85 5.07 3.30
N ILE A 30 -10.61 6.15 3.10
CA ILE A 30 -10.26 7.24 2.18
C ILE A 30 -8.97 7.94 2.67
N LEU A 31 -8.86 8.21 3.97
CA LEU A 31 -7.69 8.84 4.56
C LEU A 31 -6.45 7.93 4.51
N ALA A 32 -6.62 6.61 4.61
CA ALA A 32 -5.55 5.64 4.48
C ALA A 32 -4.88 5.64 3.10
N CYS A 33 -5.53 6.23 2.08
CA CYS A 33 -4.92 6.42 0.77
C CYS A 33 -3.78 7.44 0.78
N ILE A 34 -3.70 8.32 1.79
CA ILE A 34 -2.60 9.27 1.94
C ILE A 34 -1.43 8.53 2.59
N PRO A 35 -0.25 8.43 1.97
CA PRO A 35 0.84 7.54 2.45
C PRO A 35 1.21 7.68 3.93
N ILE A 36 1.30 8.92 4.43
CA ILE A 36 1.67 9.19 5.83
C ILE A 36 0.55 8.75 6.78
N ILE A 37 -0.71 9.04 6.43
CA ILE A 37 -1.86 8.66 7.25
C ILE A 37 -2.10 7.15 7.16
N GLY A 38 -1.95 6.57 5.98
CA GLY A 38 -2.00 5.14 5.73
C GLY A 38 -0.98 4.37 6.55
N LEU A 39 0.24 4.90 6.71
CA LEU A 39 1.26 4.32 7.60
C LEU A 39 0.80 4.33 9.06
N ILE A 40 0.25 5.45 9.54
CA ILE A 40 -0.27 5.55 10.91
C ILE A 40 -1.42 4.56 11.11
N LEU A 41 -2.39 4.53 10.19
CA LEU A 41 -3.54 3.64 10.25
C LEU A 41 -3.15 2.17 10.15
N LEU A 42 -2.08 1.81 9.43
CA LEU A 42 -1.58 0.44 9.39
C LEU A 42 -1.24 -0.12 10.78
N PHE A 43 -0.73 0.74 11.68
CA PHE A 43 -0.34 0.39 13.06
C PHE A 43 -1.46 0.64 14.09
N VAL A 44 -2.24 1.70 13.90
CA VAL A 44 -3.29 2.10 14.84
C VAL A 44 -4.56 1.27 14.64
N GLU A 45 -4.97 1.08 13.39
CA GLU A 45 -6.14 0.29 13.05
C GLU A 45 -5.80 -1.19 13.18
N LYS A 46 -6.62 -1.95 13.91
CA LYS A 46 -6.42 -3.40 14.15
C LYS A 46 -7.62 -4.24 13.77
N ASP A 47 -8.81 -3.65 13.82
CA ASP A 47 -10.06 -4.34 13.56
C ASP A 47 -10.39 -4.29 12.07
N ASP A 48 -10.15 -3.16 11.43
CA ASP A 48 -10.50 -2.97 10.02
C ASP A 48 -9.36 -3.36 9.06
N LYS A 49 -9.49 -4.56 8.48
CA LYS A 49 -8.55 -5.07 7.47
C LYS A 49 -8.53 -4.24 6.19
N PHE A 50 -9.63 -3.58 5.82
CA PHE A 50 -9.71 -2.75 4.60
C PHE A 50 -8.91 -1.47 4.76
N VAL A 51 -9.10 -0.76 5.87
CA VAL A 51 -8.32 0.45 6.20
C VAL A 51 -6.84 0.12 6.32
N ARG A 52 -6.47 -0.96 7.02
CA ARG A 52 -5.07 -1.42 7.12
C ARG A 52 -4.48 -1.75 5.75
N TYR A 53 -5.26 -2.40 4.88
CA TYR A 53 -4.79 -2.77 3.55
C TYR A 53 -4.55 -1.57 2.65
N MET A 54 -5.49 -0.63 2.59
CA MET A 54 -5.32 0.63 1.86
C MET A 54 -4.09 1.37 2.38
N GLY A 55 -3.97 1.45 3.72
CA GLY A 55 -2.81 2.05 4.38
C GLY A 55 -1.49 1.38 3.99
N ALA A 56 -1.43 0.04 3.98
CA ALA A 56 -0.26 -0.72 3.57
C ALA A 56 0.12 -0.47 2.10
N GLN A 57 -0.84 -0.43 1.18
CA GLN A 57 -0.57 -0.17 -0.25
C GLN A 57 0.09 1.20 -0.45
N PHE A 58 -0.50 2.26 0.13
CA PHE A 58 0.01 3.61 -0.06
C PHE A 58 1.25 3.91 0.78
N THR A 59 1.45 3.21 1.89
CA THR A 59 2.72 3.21 2.65
C THR A 59 3.86 2.67 1.78
N ILE A 60 3.65 1.53 1.13
CA ILE A 60 4.67 0.95 0.24
C ILE A 60 4.91 1.88 -0.95
N ALA A 61 3.85 2.41 -1.56
CA ALA A 61 3.99 3.36 -2.67
C ALA A 61 4.77 4.63 -2.26
N GLY A 62 4.46 5.19 -1.09
CA GLY A 62 5.19 6.32 -0.51
C GLY A 62 6.64 5.99 -0.18
N GLY A 63 6.90 4.78 0.33
CA GLY A 63 8.26 4.30 0.60
C GLY A 63 9.11 4.21 -0.67
N VAL A 64 8.55 3.73 -1.77
CA VAL A 64 9.23 3.72 -3.08
C VAL A 64 9.52 5.15 -3.55
N SER A 65 8.57 6.09 -3.42
CA SER A 65 8.80 7.51 -3.73
C SER A 65 9.93 8.12 -2.90
N LEU A 66 10.05 7.74 -1.63
CA LEU A 66 11.11 8.20 -0.74
C LEU A 66 12.49 7.64 -1.18
N VAL A 67 12.56 6.35 -1.53
CA VAL A 67 13.80 5.74 -2.05
C VAL A 67 14.22 6.41 -3.36
N LEU A 68 13.29 6.64 -4.29
CA LEU A 68 13.55 7.33 -5.55
C LEU A 68 14.09 8.74 -5.29
N SER A 69 13.52 9.47 -4.33
CA SER A 69 13.99 10.80 -3.94
C SER A 69 15.44 10.80 -3.43
N ILE A 70 15.85 9.78 -2.68
CA ILE A 70 17.23 9.65 -2.19
C ILE A 70 18.20 9.35 -3.35
N LEU A 71 17.79 8.52 -4.32
CA LEU A 71 18.62 8.16 -5.46
C LEU A 71 18.90 9.34 -6.42
N LEU A 72 18.02 10.36 -6.43
CA LEU A 72 18.23 11.60 -7.20
C LEU A 72 19.45 12.41 -6.74
N VAL A 73 19.94 12.18 -5.53
CA VAL A 73 21.13 12.88 -5.00
C VAL A 73 22.40 12.49 -5.78
N ILE A 74 22.41 11.36 -6.49
CA ILE A 74 23.56 10.89 -7.28
C ILE A 74 23.64 11.67 -8.61
N PRO A 75 24.60 12.60 -8.79
CA PRO A 75 24.58 13.58 -9.89
C PRO A 75 24.72 12.96 -11.29
N ILE A 76 25.35 11.79 -11.40
CA ILE A 76 25.61 11.13 -12.70
C ILE A 76 24.36 10.46 -13.26
N LEU A 77 23.43 9.99 -12.41
CA LEU A 77 22.21 9.27 -12.81
C LEU A 77 20.92 10.08 -12.62
N ASN A 78 21.04 11.30 -12.09
CA ASN A 78 19.92 12.12 -11.62
C ASN A 78 18.85 12.35 -12.71
N ILE A 79 19.23 12.63 -13.95
CA ILE A 79 18.27 12.93 -15.03
C ILE A 79 17.37 11.73 -15.34
N LEU A 80 17.93 10.53 -15.49
CA LEU A 80 17.16 9.33 -15.79
C LEU A 80 16.24 8.96 -14.61
N ILE A 81 16.78 9.04 -13.39
CA ILE A 81 16.01 8.76 -12.16
C ILE A 81 14.89 9.79 -11.99
N ALA A 82 15.13 11.07 -12.33
CA ALA A 82 14.13 12.13 -12.24
C ALA A 82 12.93 11.85 -13.14
N ILE A 83 13.16 11.42 -14.38
CA ILE A 83 12.10 11.05 -15.32
C ILE A 83 11.29 9.87 -14.76
N VAL A 84 11.96 8.83 -14.27
CA VAL A 84 11.30 7.65 -13.69
C VAL A 84 10.49 8.03 -12.44
N ALA A 85 11.08 8.81 -11.54
CA ALA A 85 10.43 9.27 -10.32
C ALA A 85 9.19 10.13 -10.62
N TRP A 86 9.27 10.99 -11.65
CA TRP A 86 8.14 11.80 -12.06
C TRP A 86 6.99 10.96 -12.62
N ILE A 87 7.29 10.02 -13.52
CA ILE A 87 6.28 9.09 -14.08
C ILE A 87 5.65 8.25 -12.97
N TYR A 88 6.48 7.69 -12.08
CA TYR A 88 6.03 6.89 -10.95
C TYR A 88 5.13 7.72 -10.01
N GLY A 89 5.57 8.92 -9.62
CA GLY A 89 4.80 9.80 -8.75
C GLY A 89 3.44 10.17 -9.34
N MET A 90 3.39 10.43 -10.66
CA MET A 90 2.13 10.71 -11.35
C MET A 90 1.22 9.49 -11.39
N ALA A 91 1.76 8.30 -11.65
CA ALA A 91 0.98 7.06 -11.62
C ALA A 91 0.41 6.77 -10.22
N VAL A 92 1.22 6.89 -9.17
CA VAL A 92 0.78 6.73 -7.77
C VAL A 92 -0.28 7.76 -7.42
N PHE A 93 -0.13 9.01 -7.86
CA PHE A 93 -1.12 10.06 -7.62
C PHE A 93 -2.46 9.73 -8.27
N VAL A 94 -2.47 9.28 -9.53
CA VAL A 94 -3.70 8.84 -10.21
C VAL A 94 -4.33 7.65 -9.48
N PHE A 95 -3.52 6.64 -9.13
CA PHE A 95 -4.01 5.49 -8.37
C PHE A 95 -4.55 5.87 -6.99
N MET A 96 -3.98 6.88 -6.34
CA MET A 96 -4.47 7.42 -5.07
C MET A 96 -5.86 8.02 -5.23
N ILE A 97 -6.09 8.85 -6.24
CA ILE A 97 -7.41 9.42 -6.51
C ILE A 97 -8.42 8.33 -6.84
N LEU A 98 -8.05 7.37 -7.71
CA LEU A 98 -8.91 6.23 -8.05
C LEU A 98 -9.28 5.40 -6.82
N ALA A 99 -8.31 5.14 -5.94
CA ALA A 99 -8.51 4.41 -4.70
C ALA A 99 -9.45 5.16 -3.74
N MET A 100 -9.28 6.47 -3.57
CA MET A 100 -10.18 7.30 -2.77
C MET A 100 -11.61 7.25 -3.31
N VAL A 101 -11.77 7.42 -4.63
CA VAL A 101 -13.08 7.39 -5.28
C VAL A 101 -13.74 6.01 -5.16
N LYS A 102 -13.00 4.92 -5.40
CA LYS A 102 -13.51 3.55 -5.27
C LYS A 102 -13.84 3.20 -3.81
N SER A 103 -12.98 3.57 -2.87
CA SER A 103 -13.25 3.43 -1.44
C SER A 103 -14.48 4.22 -1.02
N SER A 104 -14.74 5.37 -1.64
CA SER A 104 -15.95 6.16 -1.39
C SER A 104 -17.24 5.48 -1.91
N GLN A 105 -17.11 4.57 -2.87
CA GLN A 105 -18.19 3.74 -3.41
C GLN A 105 -18.33 2.39 -2.71
N GLY A 106 -17.49 2.10 -1.71
CA GLY A 106 -17.46 0.81 -1.03
C GLY A 106 -16.73 -0.30 -1.79
N GLU A 107 -15.98 0.06 -2.84
CA GLU A 107 -15.19 -0.88 -3.63
C GLU A 107 -13.71 -0.84 -3.22
N ARG A 108 -13.08 -2.02 -3.21
CA ARG A 108 -11.62 -2.10 -3.02
C ARG A 108 -10.90 -1.78 -4.32
N PHE A 109 -9.87 -0.95 -4.24
CA PHE A 109 -8.95 -0.71 -5.36
C PHE A 109 -7.59 -1.35 -5.09
N ASP A 110 -7.24 -2.33 -5.92
CA ASP A 110 -6.00 -3.08 -5.79
C ASP A 110 -4.94 -2.52 -6.75
N LEU A 111 -3.92 -1.82 -6.22
CA LEU A 111 -2.80 -1.34 -7.04
C LEU A 111 -2.05 -2.54 -7.65
N PRO A 112 -1.77 -2.52 -8.97
CA PRO A 112 -1.01 -3.59 -9.59
C PRO A 112 0.38 -3.66 -8.96
N VAL A 113 0.91 -4.88 -8.79
CA VAL A 113 2.20 -5.18 -8.14
C VAL A 113 2.22 -4.89 -6.63
N ILE A 114 1.81 -3.71 -6.18
CA ILE A 114 1.90 -3.27 -4.77
C ILE A 114 0.95 -4.05 -3.84
N SER A 115 -0.24 -4.42 -4.33
CA SER A 115 -1.26 -5.12 -3.53
C SER A 115 -0.77 -6.40 -2.87
N LYS A 116 0.06 -7.18 -3.56
CA LYS A 116 0.64 -8.42 -3.00
C LYS A 116 1.62 -8.12 -1.87
N TYR A 117 2.45 -7.09 -2.03
CA TYR A 117 3.36 -6.65 -0.98
C TYR A 117 2.63 -6.03 0.21
N ALA A 118 1.49 -5.37 -0.02
CA ALA A 118 0.65 -4.83 1.05
C ALA A 118 0.09 -5.95 1.95
N LEU A 119 -0.38 -7.05 1.36
CA LEU A 119 -0.81 -8.24 2.12
C LEU A 119 0.34 -8.82 2.97
N GLN A 120 1.53 -8.93 2.38
CA GLN A 120 2.72 -9.42 3.08
C GLN A 120 3.19 -8.47 4.18
N LEU A 121 3.05 -7.16 3.99
CA LEU A 121 3.39 -6.16 4.99
C LEU A 121 2.44 -6.26 6.19
N MET A 122 1.13 -6.36 5.96
CA MET A 122 0.15 -6.59 7.02
C MET A 122 0.36 -7.93 7.75
N ALA A 123 0.84 -8.96 7.06
CA ALA A 123 1.15 -10.25 7.69
C ALA A 123 2.29 -10.15 8.71
N LYS A 124 3.20 -9.19 8.51
CA LYS A 124 4.40 -8.98 9.33
C LYS A 124 4.25 -7.92 10.42
N VAL A 125 3.24 -7.03 10.30
CA VAL A 125 3.00 -5.87 11.18
C VAL A 125 1.72 -6.07 11.97
#